data_AF-A0A7W0FE79-F1
#
_entry.id   AF-A0A7W0FE79-F1
#
_cell.length_a   1.000
_cell.length_b   1.000
_cell.length_c   1.000
_cell.angle_alpha   90.00
_cell.angle_beta   90.00
_cell.angle_gamma   90.00
#
_symmetry.space_group_name_H-M   'P 1'
#
loop_
_entity.id
_entity.type
_entity.pdbx_description
1 polymer ?
#
loop_
_entity_poly.entity_id
_entity_poly.type
_entity_poly.pdbx_seq_one_letter_code
_entity_poly.pdbx_strand_id
1 'polypeptide(L)' 'MQPDFVKIYRHEKAIPQYNIGHDRKLKTVDEMLLKYKNLYLTGNAYRGIGVNDCIENSYKLAETIIRKEEI' A
#
# COMPACT_ATOMS: atom_id res chain seq x y z
N MET A 1 -16.85 -38.97 -10.27
CA MET A 1 -15.53 -38.94 -9.58
C MET A 1 -15.46 -37.66 -8.76
N GLN A 2 -15.03 -37.73 -7.51
CA GLN A 2 -14.91 -36.57 -6.60
C GLN A 2 -13.42 -36.30 -6.33
N PRO A 3 -13.01 -35.05 -6.05
CA PRO A 3 -11.60 -34.72 -5.83
C PRO A 3 -11.03 -35.36 -4.55
N ASP A 4 -9.79 -35.84 -4.61
CA ASP A 4 -9.09 -36.44 -3.47
C ASP A 4 -8.71 -35.41 -2.39
N PHE A 5 -8.59 -34.12 -2.76
CA PHE A 5 -8.29 -33.03 -1.84
C PHE A 5 -8.81 -31.69 -2.34
N VAL A 6 -9.36 -30.88 -1.43
CA VAL A 6 -9.82 -29.51 -1.70
C VAL A 6 -9.40 -28.60 -0.55
N LYS A 7 -8.84 -27.44 -0.89
CA LYS A 7 -8.57 -26.36 0.05
C LYS A 7 -9.04 -25.04 -0.53
N ILE A 8 -9.85 -24.30 0.23
CA ILE A 8 -10.43 -23.04 -0.21
C ILE A 8 -10.07 -21.95 0.78
N TYR A 9 -9.50 -20.87 0.25
CA TYR A 9 -9.27 -19.63 0.96
C TYR A 9 -10.10 -18.54 0.32
N ARG A 10 -10.87 -17.81 1.13
CA ARG A 10 -11.66 -16.67 0.68
C ARG A 10 -11.18 -15.43 1.40
N HIS A 11 -10.73 -14.46 0.63
CA HIS A 11 -10.28 -13.18 1.12
C HIS A 11 -11.20 -12.10 0.55
N GLU A 12 -12.20 -11.69 1.34
CA GLU A 12 -13.27 -10.78 0.87
C GLU A 12 -12.73 -9.43 0.36
N LYS A 13 -11.61 -8.97 0.91
CA LYS A 13 -10.96 -7.68 0.57
C LYS A 13 -9.49 -7.87 0.21
N ALA A 14 -9.20 -8.89 -0.59
CA ALA A 14 -7.82 -9.28 -0.93
C ALA A 14 -7.09 -8.23 -1.77
N ILE A 15 -7.76 -7.71 -2.79
CA ILE A 15 -7.16 -6.89 -3.83
C ILE A 15 -7.84 -5.52 -3.82
N PRO A 16 -7.14 -4.45 -3.43
CA PRO A 16 -7.67 -3.09 -3.50
C PRO A 16 -7.98 -2.72 -4.95
N GLN A 17 -9.10 -2.03 -5.15
CA GLN A 17 -9.55 -1.59 -6.46
C GLN A 17 -9.26 -0.10 -6.63
N TYR A 18 -8.39 0.25 -7.56
CA TYR A 18 -8.07 1.64 -7.89
C TYR A 18 -9.12 2.18 -8.87
N ASN A 19 -10.31 2.42 -8.34
CA ASN A 19 -11.41 2.97 -9.11
C ASN A 19 -11.11 4.40 -9.59
N ILE A 20 -11.90 4.89 -10.53
CA ILE A 20 -11.83 6.28 -11.01
C ILE A 20 -11.82 7.24 -9.81
N GLY A 21 -10.83 8.14 -9.78
CA GLY A 21 -10.59 9.08 -8.69
C GLY A 21 -9.69 8.58 -7.56
N HIS A 22 -9.07 7.40 -7.69
CA HIS A 22 -8.06 6.91 -6.74
C HIS A 22 -6.90 7.88 -6.58
N ASP A 23 -6.41 8.45 -7.69
CA ASP A 23 -5.37 9.47 -7.70
C ASP A 23 -5.74 10.70 -6.85
N ARG A 24 -7.00 11.15 -6.93
CA ARG A 24 -7.51 12.26 -6.12
C ARG A 24 -7.54 11.89 -4.64
N LYS A 25 -7.95 10.67 -4.29
CA LYS A 25 -7.92 10.18 -2.90
C LYS A 25 -6.50 10.16 -2.35
N LEU A 26 -5.53 9.71 -3.15
CA LEU A 26 -4.12 9.72 -2.76
C LEU A 26 -3.63 11.13 -2.46
N LYS A 27 -3.96 12.11 -3.31
CA LYS A 27 -3.60 13.52 -3.07
C LYS A 27 -4.19 14.05 -1.76
N THR A 28 -5.46 13.78 -1.48
CA THR A 28 -6.09 14.17 -0.21
C THR A 28 -5.40 13.52 0.99
N VAL A 29 -5.02 12.24 0.88
CA VAL A 29 -4.25 11.55 1.94
C VAL A 29 -2.90 12.20 2.13
N ASP A 30 -2.16 12.50 1.06
CA ASP A 30 -0.85 13.15 1.12
C ASP A 30 -0.95 14.53 1.81
N GLU A 31 -1.96 15.33 1.47
CA GLU A 31 -2.25 16.63 2.10
C GLU A 31 -2.56 16.49 3.60
N MET A 32 -3.31 15.45 3.99
CA MET A 32 -3.63 15.18 5.39
C MET A 32 -2.38 14.76 6.18
N LEU A 33 -1.48 13.97 5.57
CA LEU A 33 -0.25 13.51 6.21
C LEU A 33 0.69 14.65 6.58
N LEU A 34 0.65 15.78 5.86
CA LEU A 34 1.46 16.97 6.20
C LEU A 34 1.18 17.52 7.61
N LYS A 35 0.01 17.21 8.19
CA LYS A 35 -0.37 17.63 9.54
C LYS A 35 0.25 16.78 10.64
N TYR A 36 0.82 15.62 10.31
CA TYR A 36 1.33 14.64 11.26
C TYR A 36 2.83 14.42 11.06
N LYS A 37 3.63 14.93 11.99
CA LYS A 37 5.07 14.65 12.00
C LYS A 37 5.31 13.15 12.23
N ASN A 38 6.24 12.57 11.47
CA ASN A 38 6.68 11.18 11.56
C ASN A 38 5.58 10.12 11.31
N LEU A 39 4.49 10.49 10.63
CA LEU A 39 3.49 9.54 10.13
C LEU A 39 3.68 9.29 8.64
N TYR A 40 3.75 8.02 8.25
CA TYR A 40 3.98 7.62 6.87
C TYR A 40 3.06 6.46 6.49
N LEU A 41 2.67 6.38 5.21
CA LEU A 41 1.81 5.33 4.68
C LEU A 41 2.48 4.64 3.49
N THR A 42 2.36 3.31 3.44
CA THR A 42 2.82 2.47 2.33
C THR A 42 1.93 1.23 2.20
N GLY A 43 2.17 0.40 1.18
CA GLY A 43 1.45 -0.85 0.93
C GLY A 43 0.50 -0.79 -0.26
N ASN A 44 -0.18 -1.92 -0.50
CA ASN A 44 -0.90 -2.19 -1.74
C ASN A 44 -2.17 -1.33 -1.95
N ALA A 45 -2.62 -0.62 -0.91
CA ALA A 45 -3.78 0.27 -0.99
C ALA A 45 -3.45 1.61 -1.66
N TYR A 46 -2.17 1.96 -1.83
CA TYR A 46 -1.77 3.31 -2.23
C TYR A 46 -1.25 3.37 -3.68
N ARG A 47 -0.04 2.87 -3.93
CA ARG A 47 0.71 3.14 -5.17
C ARG A 47 1.27 1.86 -5.80
N GLY A 48 0.40 0.89 -6.03
CA GLY A 48 0.72 -0.37 -6.70
C GLY A 48 0.20 -1.57 -5.91
N ILE A 49 -0.43 -2.50 -6.61
CA ILE A 49 -1.11 -3.66 -6.00
C ILE A 49 -0.12 -4.82 -5.83
N GLY A 50 0.88 -4.90 -6.72
CA GLY A 50 1.79 -6.02 -6.79
C GLY A 50 2.75 -6.08 -5.61
N VAL A 51 3.27 -7.28 -5.35
CA VAL A 51 4.31 -7.49 -4.34
C VAL A 51 5.55 -6.65 -4.67
N ASN A 52 5.96 -6.61 -5.94
CA ASN A 52 7.10 -5.81 -6.38
C ASN A 52 6.90 -4.31 -6.10
N ASP A 53 5.71 -3.77 -6.39
CA ASP A 53 5.39 -2.37 -6.08
C ASP A 53 5.45 -2.11 -4.57
N CYS A 54 4.93 -3.04 -3.76
CA CYS A 54 4.97 -2.92 -2.30
C CYS A 54 6.40 -2.89 -1.78
N ILE A 55 7.27 -3.74 -2.32
CA ILE A 55 8.69 -3.80 -1.97
C ILE A 55 9.36 -2.48 -2.35
N GLU A 56 9.24 -2.06 -3.61
CA GLU A 56 9.88 -0.84 -4.12
C GLU A 56 9.44 0.40 -3.34
N ASN A 57 8.13 0.56 -3.11
CA ASN A 57 7.58 1.69 -2.37
C ASN A 57 8.04 1.70 -0.90
N SER A 58 8.17 0.53 -0.28
CA SER A 58 8.63 0.42 1.10
C SER A 58 10.10 0.79 1.25
N TYR A 59 10.96 0.36 0.32
CA TYR A 59 12.37 0.77 0.30
C TYR A 59 12.53 2.27 0.13
N LYS A 60 11.82 2.88 -0.83
CA LYS A 60 11.83 4.33 -1.05
C LYS A 60 11.39 5.09 0.20
N LEU A 61 10.36 4.61 0.88
CA LEU A 61 9.88 5.22 2.12
C LEU A 61 10.93 5.10 3.24
N ALA A 62 11.52 3.92 3.44
CA ALA A 62 12.54 3.71 4.45
C ALA A 62 13.74 4.66 4.25
N GLU A 63 14.23 4.81 3.01
CA GLU A 63 15.28 5.77 2.69
C GLU A 63 14.88 7.22 3.03
N THR A 64 13.62 7.58 2.79
CA THR A 64 13.12 8.93 3.09
C THR A 64 13.08 9.19 4.59
N ILE A 65 12.74 8.17 5.39
CA ILE A 65 12.71 8.27 6.85
C ILE A 65 14.14 8.42 7.38
N ILE A 66 15.07 7.57 6.96
CA ILE A 66 16.48 7.62 7.39
C ILE A 66 17.08 9.00 7.11
N ARG A 67 16.93 9.51 5.88
CA ARG A 67 17.45 10.84 5.49
C ARG A 67 16.83 11.99 6.29
N LYS A 68 15.61 11.83 6.80
CA LYS A 68 14.93 12.85 7.63
C LYS A 68 15.33 12.78 9.09
N GLU A 69 15.87 11.65 9.57
CA GLU A 69 16.38 11.50 10.94
C GLU A 69 17.84 11.98 11.07
N GLU A 70 18.58 12.05 9.97
CA GLU A 70 19.96 12.56 9.91
C GLU A 70 20.06 14.11 9.88
N ILE A 71 18.93 14.82 9.86
CA ILE A 71 18.81 16.30 9.88
C ILE A 71 18.04 16.74 11.12
#